data_AF-A0A7W7S6M5-F1
#
_entry.id   AF-A0A7W7S6M5-F1
#
_cell.length_a   1.000
_cell.length_b   1.000
_cell.length_c   1.000
_cell.angle_alpha   90.00
_cell.angle_beta   90.00
_cell.angle_gamma   90.00
#
_symmetry.space_group_name_H-M   'P 1'
#
loop_
_entity.id
_entity.type
_entity.pdbx_description
1 polymer ?
#
loop_
_entity_poly.entity_id
_entity_poly.type
_entity_poly.pdbx_seq_one_letter_code
_entity_poly.pdbx_strand_id
1 'polypeptide(L)'
;MDPDQNPAESISAAPLLVVMGVTGSGKTTVGAALGQRLRVPYADADDFHSEANVAKMSAGIPLDDGDRLPWLEAIGSWLAEHVVTGGVVSCSALKRAYRDVLRRSAPTVSFVHLDGAEEVVRRRVAGRPGHFMPASLVASQFETLEPLGPDEHGVVLDLGLPVDDLVEAYLASAPPLRTRSHPPTPTGPEPGSGNRTEQGE
;
A
#
# COMPACT_ATOMS: atom_id res chain seq x y z
N MET A 1 43.48 1.19 20.76
CA MET A 1 43.28 1.32 19.30
C MET A 1 42.22 0.28 18.98
N ASP A 2 40.96 0.66 19.17
CA ASP A 2 39.80 -0.16 18.82
C ASP A 2 38.86 0.77 18.05
N PRO A 3 38.97 0.83 16.72
CA PRO A 3 37.97 1.49 15.92
C PRO A 3 36.84 0.49 15.70
N ASP A 4 35.63 0.94 16.02
CA ASP A 4 34.47 0.68 15.18
C ASP A 4 33.96 -0.78 15.11
N GLN A 5 33.35 -1.25 16.21
CA GLN A 5 32.27 -2.23 16.10
C GLN A 5 30.93 -1.48 16.24
N ASN A 6 30.52 -0.80 15.18
CA ASN A 6 29.12 -0.41 15.04
C ASN A 6 28.35 -1.65 14.58
N PRO A 7 27.41 -2.22 15.37
CA PRO A 7 26.56 -3.28 14.87
C PRO A 7 25.74 -2.67 13.72
N ALA A 8 25.72 -3.32 12.56
CA ALA A 8 24.94 -2.89 11.42
C ALA A 8 23.48 -2.63 11.84
N GLU A 9 23.11 -1.36 12.05
CA GLU A 9 21.73 -0.96 12.28
C GLU A 9 20.93 -1.39 11.05
N SER A 10 20.08 -2.40 11.22
CA SER A 10 19.17 -2.84 10.17
C SER A 10 18.34 -1.64 9.71
N ILE A 11 18.59 -1.20 8.48
CA ILE A 11 17.72 -0.28 7.76
C ILE A 11 16.37 -0.99 7.65
N SER A 12 15.37 -0.53 8.40
CA SER A 12 14.00 -0.98 8.15
C SER A 12 13.63 -0.45 6.77
N ALA A 13 13.56 -1.35 5.79
CA ALA A 13 13.02 -1.02 4.47
C ALA A 13 11.62 -0.41 4.64
N ALA A 14 11.30 0.57 3.81
CA ALA A 14 9.95 1.11 3.78
C ALA A 14 8.96 0.00 3.40
N PRO A 15 7.73 0.01 3.93
CA PRO A 15 6.85 -1.15 3.87
C PRO A 15 6.30 -1.34 2.44
N LEU A 16 6.14 -2.60 2.05
CA LEU A 16 5.38 -3.01 0.88
C LEU A 16 4.00 -3.48 1.32
N LEU A 17 2.95 -2.78 0.90
CA LEU A 17 1.58 -3.01 1.36
C LEU A 17 0.63 -3.31 0.21
N VAL A 18 -0.21 -4.31 0.43
CA VAL A 18 -1.40 -4.57 -0.38
C VAL A 18 -2.62 -4.24 0.48
N VAL A 19 -3.34 -3.17 0.16
CA VAL A 19 -4.62 -2.85 0.81
C VAL A 19 -5.72 -3.65 0.12
N MET A 20 -6.25 -4.64 0.84
CA MET A 20 -7.22 -5.60 0.33
C MET A 20 -8.58 -5.53 1.02
N GLY A 21 -9.56 -6.20 0.43
CA GLY A 21 -10.94 -6.22 0.90
C GLY A 21 -11.94 -6.12 -0.25
N VAL A 22 -13.22 -6.35 0.06
CA VAL A 22 -14.30 -6.34 -0.93
C VAL A 22 -14.47 -4.99 -1.62
N THR A 23 -15.12 -4.97 -2.78
CA THR A 23 -15.52 -3.71 -3.42
C THR A 23 -16.34 -2.83 -2.45
N GLY A 24 -16.12 -1.52 -2.48
CA GLY A 24 -16.77 -0.58 -1.55
C GLY A 24 -16.18 -0.51 -0.13
N SER A 25 -15.16 -1.32 0.21
CA SER A 25 -14.51 -1.26 1.53
C SER A 25 -13.66 -0.02 1.78
N GLY A 26 -13.27 0.70 0.71
CA GLY A 26 -12.45 1.92 0.79
C GLY A 26 -10.96 1.74 0.47
N LYS A 27 -10.55 0.62 -0.14
CA LYS A 27 -9.15 0.31 -0.47
C LYS A 27 -8.38 1.47 -1.12
N THR A 28 -8.91 2.06 -2.19
CA THR A 28 -8.25 3.18 -2.90
C THR A 28 -8.03 4.37 -1.98
N THR A 29 -9.04 4.72 -1.16
CA THR A 29 -8.95 5.84 -0.22
C THR A 29 -7.92 5.58 0.89
N VAL A 30 -7.98 4.41 1.52
CA VAL A 30 -7.04 4.05 2.59
C VAL A 30 -5.63 3.83 2.04
N GLY A 31 -5.49 3.22 0.87
CA GLY A 31 -4.20 2.98 0.21
C GLY A 31 -3.51 4.27 -0.17
N ALA A 32 -4.23 5.23 -0.76
CA ALA A 32 -3.68 6.55 -1.06
C ALA A 32 -3.25 7.29 0.23
N ALA A 33 -4.07 7.24 1.28
CA ALA A 33 -3.75 7.86 2.56
C ALA A 33 -2.52 7.23 3.23
N LEU A 34 -2.40 5.89 3.21
CA LEU A 34 -1.22 5.17 3.68
C LEU A 34 0.02 5.53 2.87
N GLY A 35 -0.06 5.57 1.54
CA GLY A 35 1.05 5.98 0.68
C GLY A 35 1.57 7.38 1.02
N GLN A 36 0.67 8.33 1.20
CA GLN A 36 1.01 9.70 1.63
C GLN A 36 1.66 9.73 3.02
N ARG A 37 1.05 9.05 4.00
CA ARG A 37 1.50 9.05 5.39
C ARG A 37 2.87 8.38 5.57
N LEU A 38 3.11 7.33 4.80
CA LEU A 38 4.36 6.56 4.78
C LEU A 38 5.41 7.15 3.82
N ARG A 39 5.02 8.12 2.97
CA ARG A 39 5.84 8.75 1.94
C ARG A 39 6.42 7.74 0.94
N VAL A 40 5.58 6.79 0.52
CA VAL A 40 5.91 5.78 -0.51
C VAL A 40 4.96 5.89 -1.70
N PRO A 41 5.35 5.41 -2.88
CA PRO A 41 4.46 5.36 -4.04
C PRO A 41 3.17 4.59 -3.76
N TYR A 42 2.09 5.07 -4.38
CA TYR A 42 0.80 4.40 -4.39
C TYR A 42 0.42 4.01 -5.82
N ALA A 43 -0.17 2.84 -5.99
CA ALA A 43 -0.76 2.39 -7.26
C ALA A 43 -2.15 1.78 -7.02
N ASP A 44 -3.06 1.92 -7.99
CA ASP A 44 -4.32 1.19 -7.99
C ASP A 44 -4.17 -0.08 -8.84
N ALA A 45 -4.55 -1.25 -8.30
CA ALA A 45 -4.42 -2.51 -9.03
C ALA A 45 -5.22 -2.51 -10.35
N ASP A 46 -6.29 -1.73 -10.43
CA ASP A 46 -7.12 -1.65 -11.64
C ASP A 46 -6.33 -1.10 -12.84
N ASP A 47 -5.29 -0.29 -12.60
CA ASP A 47 -4.40 0.27 -13.65
C ASP A 47 -3.51 -0.80 -14.31
N PHE A 48 -3.38 -1.98 -13.69
CA PHE A 48 -2.57 -3.10 -14.21
C PHE A 48 -3.37 -4.06 -15.09
N HIS A 49 -4.66 -3.81 -15.30
CA HIS A 49 -5.46 -4.65 -16.18
C HIS A 49 -5.07 -4.46 -17.65
N SER A 50 -5.02 -5.57 -18.39
CA SER A 50 -4.92 -5.53 -19.84
C SER A 50 -6.19 -4.93 -20.45
N GLU A 51 -6.07 -4.38 -21.66
CA GLU A 51 -7.23 -3.89 -22.42
C GLU A 51 -8.32 -4.97 -22.58
N ALA A 52 -7.92 -6.24 -22.73
CA ALA A 52 -8.85 -7.37 -22.81
C ALA A 52 -9.65 -7.59 -21.50
N ASN A 53 -9.00 -7.46 -20.35
CA ASN A 53 -9.68 -7.56 -19.05
C ASN A 53 -10.63 -6.37 -18.84
N VAL A 54 -10.19 -5.16 -19.17
CA VAL A 54 -11.04 -3.96 -19.10
C VAL A 54 -12.26 -4.11 -20.01
N ALA A 55 -12.10 -4.65 -21.23
CA ALA A 55 -13.21 -4.90 -22.15
C ALA A 55 -14.20 -5.94 -21.61
N LYS A 56 -13.73 -7.05 -21.04
CA LYS A 56 -14.60 -8.06 -20.40
C LYS A 56 -15.41 -7.44 -19.26
N MET A 57 -14.76 -6.75 -18.33
CA MET A 57 -15.43 -6.12 -17.18
C MET A 57 -16.43 -5.04 -17.63
N SER A 58 -16.07 -4.23 -18.62
CA SER A 58 -16.95 -3.20 -19.19
C SER A 58 -18.19 -3.81 -19.87
N ALA A 59 -18.09 -5.05 -20.38
CA ALA A 59 -19.21 -5.81 -20.92
C ALA A 59 -20.01 -6.57 -19.84
N GLY A 60 -19.69 -6.40 -18.55
CA GLY A 60 -20.32 -7.12 -17.44
C GLY A 60 -19.94 -8.61 -17.36
N ILE A 61 -18.87 -9.02 -18.06
CA ILE A 61 -18.36 -10.39 -18.05
C ILE A 61 -17.35 -10.51 -16.91
N PRO A 62 -17.56 -11.40 -15.93
CA PRO A 62 -16.61 -11.60 -14.85
C PRO A 62 -15.31 -12.19 -15.39
N LEU A 63 -14.18 -11.69 -14.88
CA LEU A 63 -12.87 -12.31 -15.15
C LEU A 63 -12.82 -13.70 -14.50
N ASP A 64 -12.07 -14.62 -15.11
CA ASP A 64 -11.72 -15.92 -14.52
C ASP A 64 -10.31 -15.90 -13.87
N ASP A 65 -9.82 -17.05 -13.41
CA ASP A 65 -8.50 -17.13 -12.78
C ASP A 65 -7.35 -16.99 -13.80
N GLY A 66 -7.57 -17.39 -15.06
CA GLY A 66 -6.61 -17.22 -16.15
C GLY A 66 -6.48 -15.76 -16.58
N ASP A 67 -7.58 -15.02 -16.59
CA ASP A 67 -7.60 -13.57 -16.81
C ASP A 67 -6.87 -12.80 -15.70
N ARG A 68 -7.00 -13.27 -14.45
CA ARG A 68 -6.41 -12.60 -13.28
C ARG A 68 -4.93 -12.89 -13.09
N LEU A 69 -4.42 -14.02 -13.56
CA LEU A 69 -3.03 -14.39 -13.31
C LEU A 69 -2.02 -13.37 -13.88
N PRO A 70 -2.08 -12.95 -15.17
CA PRO A 70 -1.15 -11.94 -15.70
C PRO A 70 -1.28 -10.58 -15.00
N TRP A 71 -2.51 -10.23 -14.58
CA TRP A 71 -2.78 -9.03 -13.82
C TRP A 71 -2.11 -9.05 -12.44
N LEU A 72 -2.21 -10.16 -11.71
CA LEU A 72 -1.53 -10.36 -10.43
C LEU A 72 0.00 -10.39 -10.59
N GLU A 73 0.52 -10.98 -11.66
CA GLU A 73 1.95 -10.97 -11.98
C GLU A 73 2.49 -9.55 -12.25
N ALA A 74 1.70 -8.70 -12.92
CA ALA A 74 2.05 -7.30 -13.15
C ALA A 74 2.12 -6.51 -11.83
N ILE A 75 1.15 -6.70 -10.93
CA ILE A 75 1.17 -6.10 -9.59
C ILE A 75 2.36 -6.62 -8.77
N GLY A 76 2.62 -7.94 -8.83
CA GLY A 76 3.76 -8.56 -8.16
C GLY A 76 5.10 -7.99 -8.65
N SER A 77 5.22 -7.74 -9.96
CA SER A 77 6.41 -7.11 -10.55
C SER A 77 6.59 -5.68 -10.04
N TRP A 78 5.51 -4.90 -9.98
CA TRP A 78 5.55 -3.55 -9.40
C TRP A 78 5.97 -3.58 -7.92
N LEU A 79 5.43 -4.51 -7.13
CA LEU A 79 5.84 -4.70 -5.73
C LEU A 79 7.32 -5.06 -5.61
N ALA A 80 7.83 -5.93 -6.48
CA ALA A 80 9.24 -6.34 -6.49
C ALA A 80 10.19 -5.17 -6.80
N GLU A 81 9.81 -4.30 -7.75
CA GLU A 81 10.56 -3.07 -8.07
C GLU A 81 10.62 -2.09 -6.87
N HIS A 82 9.64 -2.16 -5.97
CA HIS A 82 9.50 -1.28 -4.82
C HIS A 82 9.99 -1.89 -3.50
N VAL A 83 10.67 -3.05 -3.52
CA VAL A 83 11.11 -3.74 -2.29
C VAL A 83 12.06 -2.91 -1.41
N VAL A 84 12.84 -2.01 -2.02
CA VAL A 84 13.78 -1.13 -1.30
C VAL A 84 13.12 0.19 -0.90
N THR A 85 12.26 0.73 -1.77
CA THR A 85 11.65 2.06 -1.62
C THR A 85 10.33 2.03 -0.85
N GLY A 86 9.73 0.86 -0.67
CA GLY A 86 8.37 0.69 -0.18
C GLY A 86 7.33 1.08 -1.23
N GLY A 87 6.08 0.69 -0.98
CA GLY A 87 4.98 0.95 -1.91
C GLY A 87 3.66 0.44 -1.37
N VAL A 88 2.57 1.10 -1.75
CA VAL A 88 1.20 0.70 -1.41
C VAL A 88 0.41 0.44 -2.68
N VAL A 89 -0.22 -0.73 -2.79
CA VAL A 89 -1.16 -1.03 -3.87
C VAL A 89 -2.54 -1.37 -3.31
N SER A 90 -3.61 -0.78 -3.82
CA SER A 90 -4.97 -1.25 -3.55
C SER A 90 -5.30 -2.40 -4.48
N CYS A 91 -5.56 -3.60 -3.95
CA CYS A 91 -5.91 -4.76 -4.75
C CYS A 91 -6.97 -5.58 -4.03
N SER A 92 -8.00 -6.08 -4.73
CA SER A 92 -9.03 -6.89 -4.08
C SER A 92 -8.46 -8.15 -3.42
N ALA A 93 -7.53 -8.85 -4.09
CA ALA A 93 -6.70 -9.95 -3.56
C ALA A 93 -7.45 -10.94 -2.62
N LEU A 94 -8.71 -11.25 -2.96
CA LEU A 94 -9.66 -11.90 -2.05
C LEU A 94 -9.32 -13.37 -1.74
N LYS A 95 -8.72 -14.09 -2.70
CA LYS A 95 -8.31 -15.50 -2.53
C LYS A 95 -6.85 -15.59 -2.09
N ARG A 96 -6.53 -16.57 -1.24
CA ARG A 96 -5.16 -16.90 -0.85
C ARG A 96 -4.28 -17.19 -2.06
N ALA A 97 -4.79 -17.93 -3.05
CA ALA A 97 -4.05 -18.23 -4.27
C ALA A 97 -3.59 -16.95 -5.01
N TYR A 98 -4.35 -15.86 -4.94
CA TYR A 98 -3.96 -14.59 -5.54
C TYR A 98 -2.87 -13.90 -4.71
N ARG A 99 -3.01 -13.92 -3.39
CA ARG A 99 -2.00 -13.41 -2.46
C ARG A 99 -0.68 -14.18 -2.59
N ASP A 100 -0.73 -15.48 -2.85
CA ASP A 100 0.46 -16.31 -3.12
C ASP A 100 1.21 -15.85 -4.36
N VAL A 101 0.52 -15.42 -5.42
CA VAL A 101 1.17 -14.84 -6.61
C VAL A 101 1.96 -13.59 -6.22
N LEU A 102 1.36 -12.69 -5.46
CA LEU A 102 2.01 -11.45 -5.01
C LEU A 102 3.21 -11.74 -4.09
N ARG A 103 3.04 -12.67 -3.13
CA ARG A 103 4.10 -13.08 -2.19
C ARG A 103 5.30 -13.73 -2.87
N ARG A 104 5.10 -14.43 -4.01
CA ARG A 104 6.22 -14.99 -4.78
C ARG A 104 7.12 -13.91 -5.35
N SER A 105 6.56 -12.81 -5.85
CA SER A 105 7.33 -11.69 -6.41
C SER A 105 7.88 -10.77 -5.32
N ALA A 106 7.16 -10.60 -4.22
CA ALA A 106 7.54 -9.75 -3.10
C ALA A 106 7.33 -10.47 -1.75
N PRO A 107 8.30 -11.28 -1.28
CA PRO A 107 8.15 -12.08 -0.05
C PRO A 107 7.95 -11.27 1.23
N THR A 108 8.33 -10.00 1.23
CA THR A 108 8.19 -9.06 2.36
C THR A 108 6.87 -8.28 2.33
N VAL A 109 6.00 -8.52 1.35
CA VAL A 109 4.70 -7.84 1.26
C VAL A 109 3.83 -8.16 2.47
N SER A 110 3.16 -7.11 2.99
CA SER A 110 2.20 -7.21 4.07
C SER A 110 0.81 -6.79 3.59
N PHE A 111 -0.24 -7.44 4.09
CA PHE A 111 -1.62 -7.19 3.69
C PHE A 111 -2.34 -6.33 4.72
N VAL A 112 -2.96 -5.24 4.27
CA VAL A 112 -3.89 -4.45 5.07
C VAL A 112 -5.30 -4.85 4.64
N HIS A 113 -5.92 -5.74 5.40
CA HIS A 113 -7.25 -6.26 5.10
C HIS A 113 -8.33 -5.37 5.71
N LEU A 114 -9.03 -4.62 4.88
CA LEU A 114 -10.22 -3.86 5.28
C LEU A 114 -11.43 -4.80 5.32
N ASP A 115 -11.80 -5.21 6.52
CA ASP A 115 -12.87 -6.17 6.78
C ASP A 115 -13.95 -5.57 7.69
N GLY A 116 -15.16 -6.10 7.61
CA GLY A 116 -16.27 -5.67 8.45
C GLY A 116 -17.60 -6.23 7.96
N ALA A 117 -18.66 -5.93 8.70
CA ALA A 117 -19.98 -6.47 8.39
C ALA A 117 -20.46 -6.05 6.98
N GLU A 118 -21.02 -7.01 6.24
CA GLU A 118 -21.54 -6.80 4.88
C GLU A 118 -22.53 -5.62 4.81
N GLU A 119 -23.35 -5.43 5.83
CA GLU A 119 -24.30 -4.33 5.95
C GLU A 119 -23.62 -2.95 5.89
N VAL A 120 -22.41 -2.82 6.44
CA VAL A 120 -21.64 -1.57 6.38
C VAL A 120 -21.22 -1.28 4.95
N VAL A 121 -20.76 -2.29 4.21
CA VAL A 121 -20.37 -2.17 2.80
C VAL A 121 -21.58 -1.85 1.94
N ARG A 122 -22.70 -2.56 2.13
CA ARG A 122 -23.96 -2.30 1.41
C ARG A 122 -24.42 -0.86 1.56
N ARG A 123 -24.45 -0.35 2.81
CA ARG A 123 -24.82 1.04 3.09
C ARG A 123 -23.87 2.05 2.44
N ARG A 124 -22.55 1.79 2.45
CA ARG A 124 -21.55 2.67 1.81
C ARG A 124 -21.72 2.75 0.30
N VAL A 125 -21.97 1.61 -0.34
CA VAL A 125 -22.16 1.54 -1.78
C VAL A 125 -23.49 2.18 -2.19
N ALA A 126 -24.57 1.94 -1.45
CA ALA A 126 -25.88 2.55 -1.70
C ALA A 126 -25.86 4.09 -1.56
N GLY A 127 -25.00 4.63 -0.67
CA GLY A 127 -24.85 6.06 -0.46
C GLY A 127 -24.08 6.81 -1.56
N ARG A 128 -23.53 6.12 -2.57
CA ARG A 128 -22.79 6.77 -3.67
C ARG A 128 -23.72 7.05 -4.86
N PRO A 129 -24.10 8.31 -5.12
CA PRO A 129 -24.92 8.64 -6.28
C PRO A 129 -24.20 8.22 -7.58
N GLY A 130 -24.93 7.55 -8.47
CA GLY A 130 -24.43 7.15 -9.79
C GLY A 130 -23.70 5.79 -9.88
N HIS A 131 -23.51 5.08 -8.77
CA HIS A 131 -22.90 3.73 -8.77
C HIS A 131 -23.80 2.73 -8.04
N PHE A 132 -24.88 2.29 -8.71
CA PHE A 132 -25.69 1.18 -8.20
C PHE A 132 -24.92 -0.13 -8.41
N MET A 133 -24.22 -0.63 -7.39
CA MET A 133 -23.77 -2.02 -7.40
C MET A 133 -24.91 -2.91 -6.92
N PRO A 134 -25.30 -3.95 -7.68
CA PRO A 134 -26.32 -4.87 -7.22
C PRO A 134 -25.85 -5.58 -5.94
N ALA A 135 -26.77 -5.74 -4.98
CA ALA A 135 -26.53 -6.42 -3.71
C ALA A 135 -25.89 -7.81 -3.87
N SER A 136 -26.25 -8.53 -4.95
CA SER A 136 -25.68 -9.83 -5.30
C SER A 136 -24.18 -9.80 -5.58
N LEU A 137 -23.65 -8.68 -6.07
CA LEU A 137 -22.22 -8.51 -6.33
C LEU A 137 -21.44 -8.25 -5.04
N VAL A 138 -22.03 -7.60 -4.05
CA VAL A 138 -21.40 -7.47 -2.72
C VAL A 138 -21.35 -8.83 -2.03
N ALA A 139 -22.46 -9.58 -2.05
CA ALA A 139 -22.54 -10.91 -1.47
C ALA A 139 -21.48 -11.87 -2.07
N SER A 140 -21.35 -11.92 -3.40
CA SER A 140 -20.37 -12.80 -4.05
C SER A 140 -18.91 -12.45 -3.74
N GLN A 141 -18.61 -11.18 -3.43
CA GLN A 141 -17.27 -10.76 -3.00
C GLN A 141 -16.96 -11.26 -1.58
N PHE A 142 -17.93 -11.21 -0.67
CA PHE A 142 -17.79 -11.80 0.67
C PHE A 142 -17.68 -13.33 0.60
N GLU A 143 -18.40 -13.99 -0.31
CA GLU A 143 -18.26 -15.44 -0.54
C GLU A 143 -16.88 -15.81 -1.12
N THR A 144 -16.28 -14.91 -1.92
CA THR A 144 -14.94 -15.12 -2.50
C THR A 144 -13.81 -14.77 -1.52
N LEU A 145 -14.09 -13.99 -0.48
CA LEU A 145 -13.10 -13.54 0.50
C LEU A 145 -12.62 -14.73 1.35
N GLU A 146 -11.35 -15.06 1.18
CA GLU A 146 -10.64 -15.98 2.07
C GLU A 146 -9.86 -15.15 3.10
N PRO A 147 -10.12 -15.33 4.41
CA PRO A 147 -9.39 -14.63 5.46
C PRO A 147 -7.87 -14.81 5.34
N LEU A 148 -7.12 -13.85 5.88
CA LEU A 148 -5.66 -13.99 5.98
C LEU A 148 -5.30 -15.21 6.81
N GLY A 149 -4.44 -16.07 6.27
CA GLY A 149 -3.88 -17.23 6.96
C GLY A 149 -2.81 -16.81 7.98
N PRO A 150 -2.44 -17.72 8.89
CA PRO A 150 -1.46 -17.44 9.95
C PRO A 150 -0.03 -17.22 9.40
N ASP A 151 0.25 -17.67 8.18
CA ASP A 151 1.52 -17.49 7.47
C ASP A 151 1.55 -16.24 6.57
N GLU A 152 0.47 -15.46 6.56
CA GLU A 152 0.35 -14.25 5.76
C GLU A 152 0.62 -13.03 6.66
N HIS A 153 1.67 -12.28 6.36
CA HIS A 153 1.94 -11.02 7.06
C HIS A 153 0.83 -10.04 6.75
N GLY A 154 0.10 -9.58 7.76
CA GLY A 154 -0.95 -8.61 7.56
C GLY A 154 -1.71 -8.27 8.82
N VAL A 155 -2.55 -7.25 8.70
CA VAL A 155 -3.42 -6.77 9.75
C VAL A 155 -4.83 -6.62 9.20
N VAL A 156 -5.82 -6.96 10.02
CA VAL A 156 -7.23 -6.76 9.71
C VAL A 156 -7.67 -5.48 10.39
N LEU A 157 -8.24 -4.54 9.62
CA LEU A 157 -8.75 -3.28 10.13
C LEU A 157 -10.27 -3.21 9.90
N ASP A 158 -11.01 -2.76 10.92
CA ASP A 158 -12.46 -2.58 10.83
C ASP A 158 -12.77 -1.46 9.86
N LEU A 159 -13.24 -1.82 8.67
CA LEU A 159 -13.58 -0.88 7.62
C LEU A 159 -14.61 0.14 8.09
N GLY A 160 -15.40 -0.12 9.13
CA GLY A 160 -16.39 0.80 9.70
C GLY A 160 -15.81 2.10 10.27
N LEU A 161 -14.52 2.12 10.59
CA LEU A 161 -13.82 3.29 11.11
C LEU A 161 -13.59 4.38 10.05
N PRO A 162 -13.41 5.65 10.47
CA PRO A 162 -12.87 6.71 9.63
C PRO A 162 -11.50 6.37 9.04
N VAL A 163 -11.18 6.97 7.88
CA VAL A 163 -9.90 6.72 7.18
C VAL A 163 -8.69 7.06 8.04
N ASP A 164 -8.73 8.17 8.77
CA ASP A 164 -7.62 8.58 9.64
C ASP A 164 -7.38 7.57 10.77
N ASP A 165 -8.45 7.03 11.36
CA ASP A 165 -8.37 6.01 12.41
C ASP A 165 -7.82 4.69 11.85
N LEU A 166 -8.19 4.31 10.62
CA LEU A 166 -7.63 3.14 9.93
C LEU A 166 -6.13 3.29 9.68
N VAL A 167 -5.70 4.47 9.23
CA VAL A 167 -4.28 4.77 8.98
C VAL A 167 -3.49 4.72 10.28
N GLU A 168 -3.98 5.36 11.35
CA GLU A 168 -3.30 5.36 12.65
C GLU A 168 -3.30 3.97 13.30
N ALA A 169 -4.37 3.19 13.16
CA ALA A 169 -4.41 1.79 13.60
C ALA A 169 -3.35 0.93 12.89
N TYR A 170 -3.19 1.10 11.57
CA TYR A 170 -2.12 0.46 10.83
C TYR A 170 -0.74 0.88 11.38
N LEU A 171 -0.48 2.18 11.51
CA LEU A 171 0.81 2.68 11.99
C LEU A 171 1.16 2.19 13.41
N ALA A 172 0.17 2.06 14.29
CA ALA A 172 0.34 1.53 15.64
C ALA A 172 0.65 0.01 15.64
N SER A 173 0.15 -0.73 14.66
CA SER A 173 0.40 -2.17 14.51
C SER A 173 1.68 -2.50 13.73
N ALA A 174 2.16 -1.56 12.91
CA ALA A 174 3.34 -1.75 12.09
C ALA A 174 4.61 -1.73 12.96
N PRO A 175 5.62 -2.56 12.65
CA PRO A 175 6.93 -2.43 13.29
C PRO A 175 7.47 -1.00 13.05
N PRO A 176 8.16 -0.41 14.05
CA PRO A 176 8.58 0.98 13.98
C PRO A 176 9.48 1.22 12.76
N LEU A 177 9.00 2.05 11.84
CA LEU A 177 9.79 2.49 10.69
C LEU A 177 10.95 3.33 11.21
N ARG A 178 12.18 2.82 11.06
CA ARG A 178 13.36 3.64 11.34
C ARG A 178 13.40 4.75 10.29
N THR A 179 13.17 5.98 10.74
CA THR A 179 13.31 7.17 9.91
C THR A 179 14.70 7.20 9.32
N ARG A 180 14.81 7.30 7.99
CA ARG A 180 16.07 7.63 7.33
C ARG A 180 16.51 9.01 7.83
N SER A 181 17.53 9.05 8.68
CA SER A 181 18.25 10.28 8.99
C SER A 181 18.87 10.79 7.69
N HIS A 182 18.42 11.95 7.21
CA HIS A 182 19.14 12.66 6.15
C HIS A 182 20.52 13.02 6.69
N PRO A 183 21.65 12.66 6.03
CA PRO A 183 22.94 13.14 6.47
C PRO A 183 22.92 14.68 6.41
N PRO A 184 23.48 15.39 7.42
CA PRO A 184 23.51 16.85 7.39
C PRO A 184 24.24 17.29 6.11
N THR A 185 23.61 18.18 5.35
CA THR A 185 24.23 18.86 4.21
C THR A 185 25.57 19.43 4.68
N PRO A 186 26.71 19.14 4.02
CA PRO A 186 27.97 19.74 4.40
C PRO A 186 27.83 21.25 4.24
N THR A 187 27.85 21.96 5.37
CA THR A 187 27.90 23.41 5.40
C THR A 187 29.22 23.81 4.75
N GLY A 188 29.16 24.30 3.52
CA GLY A 188 30.31 24.91 2.86
C GLY A 188 30.81 26.09 3.68
N PRO A 189 32.12 26.41 3.64
CA PRO A 189 32.70 27.41 4.51
C PRO A 189 32.11 28.79 4.20
N GLU A 190 31.75 29.53 5.26
CA GLU A 190 31.26 30.91 5.17
C GLU A 190 32.26 31.83 4.45
N PRO A 191 31.79 32.81 3.66
CA PRO A 191 32.68 33.82 3.10
C PRO A 191 33.22 34.72 4.22
N GLY A 192 34.54 34.71 4.36
CA GLY A 192 35.26 35.52 5.35
C GLY A 192 34.90 37.00 5.28
N SER A 193 34.57 37.55 6.44
CA SER A 193 34.48 38.99 6.67
C SER A 193 35.87 39.62 6.51
N GLY A 194 36.14 40.19 5.34
CA GLY A 194 37.34 40.96 5.07
C GLY A 194 37.15 42.42 5.48
N ASN A 195 37.79 42.80 6.58
CA ASN A 195 37.76 44.13 7.17
C ASN A 195 38.23 45.23 6.20
N ARG A 196 37.50 46.33 6.20
CA ARG A 196 37.88 47.65 5.70
C ARG A 196 38.92 48.25 6.65
N THR A 197 40.09 48.64 6.14
CA THR A 197 41.00 49.55 6.84
C THR A 197 41.27 50.75 5.96
N GLU A 198 40.75 51.89 6.38
CA GLU A 198 41.13 53.24 5.94
C GLU A 198 42.44 53.68 6.64
N GLN A 199 43.04 54.77 6.13
CA GLN A 199 44.23 55.54 6.56
C GLN A 199 45.54 55.11 5.86
N GLY A 200 46.33 55.97 5.24
CA GLY A 200 46.43 57.43 5.26
C GLY A 200 47.91 57.82 5.38
N GLU A 201 48.34 58.81 4.58
CA GLU A 201 49.70 59.40 4.41
C GLU A 201 50.65 58.77 3.36
#